data_AF-A0AAW1WZV4-F1
#
_entry.id   AF-A0AAW1WZV4-F1
#
_cell.length_a   1.000
_cell.length_b   1.000
_cell.length_c   1.000
_cell.angle_alpha   90.00
_cell.angle_beta   90.00
_cell.angle_gamma   90.00
#
_symmetry.space_group_name_H-M   'P 1'
#
loop_
_entity.id
_entity.type
_entity.pdbx_description
1 polymer ?
#
loop_
_entity_poly.entity_id
_entity_poly.type
_entity_poly.pdbx_seq_one_letter_code
_entity_poly.pdbx_strand_id
1 'polypeptide(L)'
;MYMESKRVAQSPSISVDEGFVYVHRVQITPSKVYFCGPELNLSNRVLRNYPEDGDNFLRVSFVDEDLGKMRSVDLSPRTSCAEGERRTRVYERILSTLRDGIVIGKKKFEFLAFSKSQLRENSVWLFASRRGLSAQDIRDWMGDFGPIRNVARHAARLGQLFSSSRETFSVGSDEIEVIPDVKIETGGIKYCFSDGIGKISPEFAEIVARKCGLSSTPSAFQIRYGGYKGVVAVDPTLSNKLSLRKSMLKFNSQNTKLDVLLWSRYLPCFLNRELITLLSTLGVQDHVFEKKQNRQ
;
A
#
# COMPACT_ATOMS: atom_id res chain seq x y z
N MET A 1 -24.95 -15.93 37.07
CA MET A 1 -26.03 -15.32 36.27
C MET A 1 -25.40 -14.22 35.41
N TYR A 2 -24.77 -14.61 34.30
CA TYR A 2 -24.10 -13.68 33.38
C TYR A 2 -25.16 -13.08 32.46
N MET A 3 -25.39 -11.77 32.55
CA MET A 3 -26.25 -11.07 31.61
C MET A 3 -25.60 -11.08 30.22
N GLU A 4 -26.32 -11.65 29.25
CA GLU A 4 -26.04 -11.52 27.82
C GLU A 4 -26.07 -10.03 27.44
N SER A 5 -24.89 -9.42 27.28
CA SER A 5 -24.78 -8.11 26.62
C SER A 5 -25.02 -8.31 25.12
N LYS A 6 -26.30 -8.37 24.73
CA LYS A 6 -26.73 -8.23 23.32
C LYS A 6 -26.59 -6.76 22.90
N ARG A 7 -25.35 -6.30 22.72
CA ARG A 7 -25.07 -5.17 21.86
C ARG A 7 -24.40 -5.70 20.61
N VAL A 8 -25.23 -6.15 19.66
CA VAL A 8 -24.83 -6.15 18.26
C VAL A 8 -24.53 -4.69 17.95
N ALA A 9 -23.25 -4.36 17.78
CA ALA A 9 -22.86 -3.04 17.32
C ALA A 9 -23.54 -2.84 15.96
N GLN A 10 -24.59 -2.02 15.94
CA GLN A 10 -25.19 -1.59 14.69
C GLN A 10 -24.06 -0.92 13.89
N SER A 11 -23.82 -1.44 12.69
CA SER A 11 -22.97 -0.80 11.69
C SER A 11 -23.40 0.66 11.60
N PRO A 12 -22.52 1.64 11.88
CA PRO A 12 -22.90 3.03 11.81
C PRO A 12 -23.26 3.31 10.35
N SER A 13 -24.54 3.52 10.08
CA SER A 13 -25.04 4.10 8.83
C SER A 13 -24.67 5.58 8.79
N ILE A 14 -23.38 5.87 8.97
CA ILE A 14 -22.79 7.20 8.85
C ILE A 14 -22.29 7.26 7.43
N SER A 15 -22.79 8.23 6.66
CA SER A 15 -22.29 8.55 5.33
C SER A 15 -20.77 8.76 5.43
N VAL A 16 -20.03 7.76 4.99
CA VAL A 16 -18.58 7.80 5.06
C VAL A 16 -18.11 8.85 4.06
N ASP A 17 -17.33 9.81 4.54
CA ASP A 17 -16.75 10.89 3.74
C ASP A 17 -16.06 10.32 2.49
N GLU A 18 -16.13 11.01 1.34
CA GLU A 18 -15.63 10.50 0.04
C GLU A 18 -14.21 9.93 0.19
N GLY A 19 -14.08 8.59 0.17
CA GLY A 19 -12.79 7.90 0.20
C GLY A 19 -12.38 7.26 1.53
N PHE A 20 -13.26 7.18 2.54
CA PHE A 20 -13.03 6.34 3.73
C PHE A 20 -13.89 5.07 3.70
N VAL A 21 -13.49 4.05 4.47
CA VAL A 21 -14.22 2.79 4.64
C VAL A 21 -14.00 2.26 6.05
N TYR A 22 -15.04 1.65 6.61
CA TYR A 22 -14.96 0.92 7.87
C TYR A 22 -14.34 -0.45 7.62
N VAL A 23 -13.32 -0.79 8.41
CA VAL A 23 -12.57 -2.04 8.27
C VAL A 23 -12.42 -2.70 9.63
N HIS A 24 -12.78 -3.98 9.71
CA HIS A 24 -12.50 -4.80 10.89
C HIS A 24 -11.01 -5.14 10.98
N ARG A 25 -10.45 -5.06 12.18
CA ARG A 25 -9.05 -5.36 12.45
C ARG A 25 -8.93 -6.48 13.48
N VAL A 26 -7.98 -7.39 13.28
CA VAL A 26 -7.62 -8.41 14.26
C VAL A 26 -6.14 -8.28 14.57
N GLN A 27 -5.80 -8.19 15.85
CA GLN A 27 -4.41 -8.20 16.30
C GLN A 27 -4.08 -9.56 16.90
N ILE A 28 -3.08 -10.22 16.36
CA ILE A 28 -2.65 -11.55 16.80
C ILE A 28 -1.32 -11.38 17.52
N THR A 29 -1.33 -11.75 18.81
CA THR A 29 -0.12 -11.86 19.62
C THR A 29 0.35 -13.32 19.67
N PRO A 30 1.56 -13.60 20.17
CA PRO A 30 2.01 -14.96 20.39
C PRO A 30 1.01 -15.84 21.16
N SER A 31 0.32 -15.28 22.15
CA SER A 31 -0.61 -16.02 23.02
C SER A 31 -2.09 -15.75 22.74
N LYS A 32 -2.47 -14.54 22.30
CA LYS A 32 -3.87 -14.08 22.23
C LYS A 32 -4.26 -13.58 20.84
N VAL A 33 -5.57 -13.40 20.67
CA VAL A 33 -6.18 -12.78 19.49
C VAL A 33 -7.14 -11.70 19.99
N TYR A 34 -6.95 -10.48 19.52
CA TYR A 34 -7.77 -9.32 19.85
C TYR A 34 -8.58 -8.92 18.62
N PHE A 35 -9.90 -8.86 18.77
CA PHE A 35 -10.82 -8.39 17.74
C PHE A 35 -11.09 -6.90 17.96
N CYS A 36 -10.77 -6.08 16.96
CA CYS A 36 -10.84 -4.62 17.01
C CYS A 36 -11.72 -4.08 15.87
N GLY A 37 -12.29 -2.90 16.11
CA GLY A 37 -13.04 -2.16 15.11
C GLY A 37 -14.54 -2.48 15.07
N PRO A 38 -15.26 -2.00 14.04
CA PRO A 38 -14.71 -1.44 12.79
C PRO A 38 -14.02 -0.08 12.96
N GLU A 39 -12.85 0.09 12.33
CA GLU A 39 -12.08 1.35 12.33
C GLU A 39 -12.20 2.08 11.00
N LEU A 40 -12.32 3.40 11.04
CA LEU A 40 -12.33 4.23 9.85
C LEU A 40 -10.92 4.29 9.23
N ASN A 41 -10.78 3.84 7.99
CA ASN A 41 -9.52 3.86 7.25
C ASN A 41 -9.71 4.51 5.88
N LEU A 42 -8.65 5.12 5.35
CA LEU A 42 -8.69 5.58 3.96
C LEU A 42 -8.83 4.37 3.04
N SER A 43 -9.77 4.46 2.12
CA SER A 43 -10.10 3.41 1.17
C SER A 43 -8.94 3.11 0.22
N ASN A 44 -8.98 1.93 -0.37
CA ASN A 44 -8.06 1.50 -1.40
C ASN A 44 -8.85 0.96 -2.60
N ARG A 45 -8.17 0.75 -3.74
CA ARG A 45 -8.82 0.41 -5.00
C ARG A 45 -9.65 -0.88 -4.90
N VAL A 46 -9.19 -1.85 -4.13
CA VAL A 46 -9.85 -3.15 -3.97
C VAL A 46 -11.13 -2.98 -3.18
N LEU A 47 -11.08 -2.31 -2.03
CA LEU A 47 -12.27 -2.07 -1.20
C LEU A 47 -13.33 -1.24 -1.94
N ARG A 48 -12.92 -0.28 -2.76
CA ARG A 48 -13.85 0.51 -3.59
C ARG A 48 -14.54 -0.30 -4.68
N ASN A 49 -13.87 -1.32 -5.22
CA ASN A 49 -14.45 -2.17 -6.26
C ASN A 49 -15.46 -3.18 -5.70
N TYR A 50 -15.36 -3.51 -4.41
CA TYR A 50 -16.21 -4.49 -3.75
C TYR A 50 -16.90 -3.88 -2.50
N PRO A 51 -17.74 -2.85 -2.68
CA PRO A 51 -18.35 -2.12 -1.55
C PRO A 51 -19.32 -2.99 -0.73
N GLU A 52 -20.03 -3.91 -1.38
CA GLU A 52 -20.96 -4.85 -0.73
C GLU A 52 -20.25 -5.90 0.12
N ASP A 53 -18.95 -6.10 -0.10
CA ASP A 53 -18.12 -7.11 0.56
C ASP A 53 -17.26 -6.52 1.69
N GLY A 54 -17.55 -5.30 2.16
CA GLY A 54 -16.79 -4.63 3.24
C GLY A 54 -16.58 -5.53 4.47
N ASP A 55 -17.63 -6.22 4.91
CA ASP A 55 -17.61 -7.16 6.05
C ASP A 55 -16.88 -8.48 5.77
N ASN A 56 -16.46 -8.70 4.53
CA ASN A 56 -15.68 -9.86 4.10
C ASN A 56 -14.19 -9.53 4.04
N PHE A 57 -13.79 -8.26 4.17
CA PHE A 57 -12.38 -7.88 4.31
C PHE A 57 -11.97 -7.78 5.77
N LEU A 58 -10.81 -8.36 6.09
CA LEU A 58 -10.26 -8.34 7.44
C LEU A 58 -8.80 -7.90 7.39
N ARG A 59 -8.46 -6.88 8.18
CA ARG A 59 -7.06 -6.49 8.38
C ARG A 59 -6.49 -7.24 9.57
N VAL A 60 -5.45 -8.04 9.37
CA VAL A 60 -4.78 -8.77 10.45
C VAL A 60 -3.40 -8.16 10.68
N SER A 61 -3.07 -7.88 11.94
CA SER A 61 -1.77 -7.34 12.37
C SER A 61 -1.12 -8.28 13.37
N PHE A 62 0.15 -8.59 13.15
CA PHE A 62 0.94 -9.46 14.02
C PHE A 62 1.81 -8.59 14.95
N VAL A 63 1.50 -8.60 16.24
CA VAL A 63 2.12 -7.73 17.26
C VAL A 63 2.65 -8.56 18.43
N ASP A 64 3.54 -7.98 19.25
CA ASP A 64 3.99 -8.63 20.49
C ASP A 64 2.91 -8.54 21.59
N GLU A 65 3.20 -9.02 22.79
CA GLU A 65 2.22 -9.00 23.90
C GLU A 65 1.94 -7.60 24.45
N ASP A 66 2.84 -6.63 24.23
CA ASP A 66 2.68 -5.22 24.58
C ASP A 66 2.04 -4.43 23.43
N LEU A 67 1.50 -5.12 22.41
CA LEU A 67 0.95 -4.56 21.17
C LEU A 67 1.98 -3.78 20.33
N GLY A 68 3.26 -4.00 20.60
CA GLY A 68 4.39 -3.49 19.86
C GLY A 68 4.68 -4.28 18.59
N LYS A 69 5.64 -3.77 17.81
CA LYS A 69 6.04 -4.39 16.56
C LYS A 69 6.97 -5.58 16.83
N MET A 70 6.55 -6.76 16.41
CA MET A 70 7.41 -7.95 16.42
C MET A 70 8.66 -7.75 15.56
N ARG A 71 9.79 -8.20 16.10
CA ARG A 71 11.12 -8.10 15.51
C ARG A 71 11.55 -9.45 14.95
N SER A 72 12.52 -9.42 14.03
CA SER A 72 13.05 -10.66 13.44
C SER A 72 13.59 -11.64 14.47
N VAL A 73 14.14 -11.12 15.58
CA VAL A 73 14.70 -11.91 16.68
C VAL A 73 13.65 -12.71 17.44
N ASP A 74 12.37 -12.37 17.31
CA ASP A 74 11.25 -13.08 17.95
C ASP A 74 10.81 -14.31 17.12
N LEU A 75 11.19 -14.32 15.83
CA LEU A 75 10.79 -15.35 14.85
C LEU A 75 11.87 -16.43 14.65
N SER A 76 13.12 -16.12 15.00
CA SER A 76 14.27 -17.03 14.92
C SER A 76 14.81 -17.39 16.30
N PRO A 77 15.19 -18.65 16.56
CA PRO A 77 15.88 -19.02 17.80
C PRO A 77 17.18 -18.24 17.97
N ARG A 78 17.50 -17.80 19.19
CA ARG A 78 18.76 -17.08 19.50
C ARG A 78 20.00 -17.99 19.56
N THR A 79 19.79 -19.29 19.71
CA THR A 79 20.83 -20.32 19.77
C THR A 79 20.53 -21.37 18.71
N SER A 80 21.52 -21.67 17.87
CA SER A 80 21.48 -22.75 16.89
C SER A 80 21.52 -24.10 17.61
N CYS A 81 20.41 -24.50 18.21
CA CYS A 81 20.27 -25.81 18.81
C CYS A 81 19.73 -26.77 17.75
N ALA A 82 20.62 -27.64 17.27
CA ALA A 82 20.37 -28.79 16.39
C ALA A 82 19.79 -28.51 15.00
N GLU A 83 20.24 -29.31 14.02
CA GLU A 83 19.80 -29.29 12.62
C GLU A 83 18.32 -29.69 12.50
N GLY A 84 17.40 -28.75 12.75
CA GLY A 84 15.96 -29.01 12.57
C GLY A 84 15.06 -27.82 12.82
N GLU A 85 15.17 -27.17 13.97
CA GLU A 85 14.20 -26.13 14.38
C GLU A 85 14.74 -24.72 14.17
N ARG A 86 14.80 -24.29 12.91
CA ARG A 86 15.20 -22.90 12.55
C ARG A 86 14.12 -21.84 12.87
N ARG A 87 12.98 -22.20 13.45
CA ARG A 87 11.77 -21.37 13.51
C ARG A 87 11.11 -21.47 14.88
N THR A 88 10.65 -20.35 15.44
CA THR A 88 9.97 -20.32 16.74
C THR A 88 8.49 -20.73 16.61
N ARG A 89 7.86 -21.13 17.72
CA ARG A 89 6.40 -21.35 17.78
C ARG A 89 5.59 -20.12 17.35
N VAL A 90 6.14 -18.92 17.54
CA VAL A 90 5.54 -17.66 17.06
C VAL A 90 5.54 -17.63 15.53
N TYR A 91 6.66 -18.01 14.90
CA TYR A 91 6.73 -18.14 13.45
C TYR A 91 5.69 -19.14 12.92
N GLU A 92 5.55 -20.29 13.57
CA GLU A 92 4.57 -21.32 13.18
C GLU A 92 3.13 -20.82 13.29
N ARG A 93 2.80 -20.09 14.37
CA ARG A 93 1.47 -19.47 14.56
C ARG A 93 1.16 -18.44 13.47
N ILE A 94 2.14 -17.61 13.11
CA ILE A 94 1.97 -16.64 12.00
C ILE A 94 1.76 -17.41 10.68
N LEU A 95 2.57 -18.44 10.43
CA LEU A 95 2.49 -19.23 9.20
C LEU A 95 1.16 -19.99 9.09
N SER A 96 0.67 -20.60 10.17
CA SER A 96 -0.63 -21.29 10.18
C SER A 96 -1.77 -20.30 9.96
N THR A 97 -1.73 -19.13 10.59
CA THR A 97 -2.71 -18.06 10.34
C THR A 97 -2.76 -17.66 8.86
N LEU A 98 -1.59 -17.49 8.23
CA LEU A 98 -1.49 -17.10 6.82
C LEU A 98 -1.88 -18.24 5.85
N ARG A 99 -1.59 -19.49 6.21
CA ARG A 99 -1.84 -20.67 5.37
C ARG A 99 -3.28 -21.15 5.49
N ASP A 100 -3.76 -21.32 6.71
CA ASP A 100 -5.03 -21.97 7.02
C ASP A 100 -6.17 -20.95 7.13
N GLY A 101 -5.83 -19.67 7.35
CA GLY A 101 -6.76 -18.57 7.53
C GLY A 101 -7.28 -18.44 8.97
N ILE A 102 -8.33 -17.62 9.13
CA ILE A 102 -8.99 -17.37 10.42
C ILE A 102 -10.49 -17.61 10.26
N VAL A 103 -11.09 -18.38 11.15
CA VAL A 103 -12.55 -18.57 11.18
C VAL A 103 -13.17 -17.66 12.25
N ILE A 104 -14.10 -16.80 11.84
CA ILE A 104 -14.86 -15.92 12.73
C ILE A 104 -16.35 -16.13 12.44
N GLY A 105 -17.06 -16.72 13.41
CA GLY A 105 -18.45 -17.10 13.23
C GLY A 105 -18.62 -18.08 12.06
N LYS A 106 -19.40 -17.69 11.06
CA LYS A 106 -19.67 -18.50 9.84
C LYS A 106 -18.72 -18.19 8.68
N LYS A 107 -17.79 -17.24 8.84
CA LYS A 107 -16.89 -16.79 7.77
C LYS A 107 -15.49 -17.37 7.98
N LYS A 108 -14.88 -17.90 6.92
CA LYS A 108 -13.47 -18.27 6.88
C LYS A 108 -12.70 -17.24 6.06
N PHE A 109 -11.80 -16.52 6.71
CA PHE A 109 -10.95 -15.49 6.12
C PHE A 109 -9.64 -16.12 5.67
N GLU A 110 -9.33 -16.04 4.38
CA GLU A 110 -8.10 -16.56 3.77
C GLU A 110 -7.18 -15.42 3.32
N PHE A 111 -5.89 -15.72 3.17
CA PHE A 111 -4.91 -14.71 2.77
C PHE A 111 -5.23 -14.10 1.40
N LEU A 112 -5.27 -12.77 1.35
CA LEU A 112 -5.51 -12.02 0.13
C LEU A 112 -4.21 -11.38 -0.38
N ALA A 113 -3.68 -10.40 0.36
CA ALA A 113 -2.47 -9.67 -0.03
C ALA A 113 -1.97 -8.76 1.11
N PHE A 114 -0.85 -8.07 0.87
CA PHE A 114 -0.37 -6.97 1.71
C PHE A 114 0.30 -5.91 0.84
N SER A 115 0.20 -4.64 1.25
CA SER A 115 1.02 -3.57 0.68
C SER A 115 2.37 -3.42 1.41
N LYS A 116 3.30 -2.66 0.83
CA LYS A 116 4.62 -2.43 1.45
C LYS A 116 4.54 -1.74 2.82
N SER A 117 3.61 -0.80 2.99
CA SER A 117 3.42 -0.13 4.29
C SER A 117 2.92 -1.12 5.33
N GLN A 118 1.93 -1.92 4.97
CA GLN A 118 1.36 -2.94 5.86
C GLN A 118 2.39 -4.01 6.22
N LEU A 119 3.23 -4.43 5.28
CA LEU A 119 4.32 -5.37 5.57
C LEU A 119 5.30 -4.80 6.62
N ARG A 120 5.59 -3.50 6.58
CA ARG A 120 6.42 -2.84 7.62
C ARG A 120 5.73 -2.77 8.98
N GLU A 121 4.41 -2.83 9.01
CA GLU A 121 3.57 -2.88 10.21
C GLU A 121 3.16 -4.33 10.56
N ASN A 122 3.81 -5.33 9.97
CA ASN A 122 3.49 -6.76 10.13
C ASN A 122 2.00 -7.05 9.93
N SER A 123 1.38 -6.42 8.93
CA SER A 123 -0.05 -6.45 8.68
C SER A 123 -0.38 -6.97 7.29
N VAL A 124 -1.51 -7.67 7.17
CA VAL A 124 -1.99 -8.32 5.95
C VAL A 124 -3.51 -8.15 5.80
N TRP A 125 -4.00 -8.30 4.58
CA TRP A 125 -5.42 -8.43 4.27
C TRP A 125 -5.79 -9.90 4.12
N LEU A 126 -6.86 -10.29 4.79
CA LEU A 126 -7.56 -11.54 4.53
C LEU A 126 -8.96 -11.23 3.97
N PHE A 127 -9.52 -12.21 3.27
CA PHE A 127 -10.85 -12.11 2.68
C PHE A 127 -11.68 -13.35 2.98
N ALA A 128 -12.96 -13.16 3.32
CA ALA A 128 -13.90 -14.25 3.46
C ALA A 128 -14.65 -14.50 2.15
N SER A 129 -14.35 -15.62 1.52
CA SER A 129 -14.98 -16.01 0.25
C SER A 129 -16.49 -16.21 0.40
N ARG A 130 -17.25 -15.80 -0.61
CA ARG A 130 -18.70 -15.98 -0.72
C ARG A 130 -19.07 -16.61 -2.07
N ARG A 131 -20.34 -16.97 -2.24
CA ARG A 131 -20.83 -17.48 -3.52
C ARG A 131 -20.54 -16.46 -4.64
N GLY A 132 -19.75 -16.88 -5.62
CA GLY A 132 -19.38 -16.07 -6.79
C GLY A 132 -18.23 -15.07 -6.57
N LEU A 133 -17.58 -15.06 -5.40
CA LEU A 133 -16.39 -14.22 -5.17
C LEU A 133 -15.45 -14.86 -4.15
N SER A 134 -14.26 -15.22 -4.61
CA SER A 134 -13.16 -15.74 -3.78
C SER A 134 -11.99 -14.78 -3.68
N ALA A 135 -11.06 -15.05 -2.76
CA ALA A 135 -9.80 -14.29 -2.71
C ALA A 135 -8.95 -14.47 -3.98
N GLN A 136 -9.12 -15.57 -4.72
CA GLN A 136 -8.46 -15.77 -6.00
C GLN A 136 -9.08 -14.88 -7.09
N ASP A 137 -10.41 -14.84 -7.18
CA ASP A 137 -11.11 -14.00 -8.16
C ASP A 137 -10.74 -12.51 -7.98
N ILE A 138 -10.62 -12.05 -6.73
CA ILE A 138 -10.15 -10.70 -6.42
C ILE A 138 -8.71 -10.49 -6.92
N ARG A 139 -7.81 -11.46 -6.75
CA ARG A 139 -6.42 -11.38 -7.24
C ARG A 139 -6.32 -11.42 -8.76
N ASP A 140 -7.22 -12.14 -9.43
CA ASP A 140 -7.28 -12.19 -10.89
C ASP A 140 -7.83 -10.88 -11.47
N TRP A 141 -8.82 -10.27 -10.81
CA TRP A 141 -9.34 -8.94 -11.16
C TRP A 141 -8.26 -7.83 -11.07
N MET A 142 -7.31 -7.96 -10.14
CA MET A 142 -6.27 -6.95 -9.92
C MET A 142 -5.40 -6.70 -11.14
N GLY A 143 -5.16 -7.73 -11.95
CA GLY A 143 -4.33 -7.67 -13.16
C GLY A 143 -3.62 -8.98 -13.44
N ASP A 144 -2.89 -9.01 -14.55
CA ASP A 144 -2.09 -10.15 -14.95
C ASP A 144 -0.68 -10.07 -14.33
N PHE A 145 -0.44 -10.96 -13.37
CA PHE A 145 0.85 -11.13 -12.71
C PHE A 145 1.61 -12.37 -13.20
N GLY A 146 1.05 -13.16 -14.13
CA GLY A 146 1.64 -14.40 -14.64
C GLY A 146 3.08 -14.26 -15.16
N PRO A 147 3.44 -13.17 -15.86
CA PRO A 147 4.82 -12.93 -16.29
C PRO A 147 5.83 -12.71 -15.14
N ILE A 148 5.37 -12.47 -13.91
CA ILE A 148 6.23 -12.14 -12.77
C ILE A 148 6.60 -13.42 -12.00
N ARG A 149 7.74 -14.01 -12.34
CA ARG A 149 8.25 -15.22 -11.68
C ARG A 149 8.85 -15.01 -10.29
N ASN A 150 9.37 -13.81 -10.02
CA ASN A 150 9.97 -13.50 -8.73
C ASN A 150 8.88 -13.25 -7.67
N VAL A 151 8.82 -14.09 -6.63
CA VAL A 151 7.79 -14.07 -5.59
C VAL A 151 7.74 -12.73 -4.84
N ALA A 152 8.88 -12.17 -4.46
CA ALA A 152 8.94 -10.89 -3.76
C ALA A 152 8.41 -9.74 -4.63
N ARG A 153 8.78 -9.75 -5.92
CA ARG A 153 8.27 -8.79 -6.90
C ARG A 153 6.78 -8.97 -7.13
N HIS A 154 6.30 -10.20 -7.23
CA HIS A 154 4.88 -10.55 -7.39
C HIS A 154 4.05 -10.00 -6.23
N ALA A 155 4.41 -10.34 -4.99
CA ALA A 155 3.74 -9.83 -3.80
C ALA A 155 3.75 -8.29 -3.73
N ALA A 156 4.88 -7.66 -4.07
CA ALA A 156 4.99 -6.21 -4.12
C ALA A 156 4.17 -5.55 -5.25
N ARG A 157 3.80 -6.28 -6.32
CA ARG A 157 2.90 -5.79 -7.38
C ARG A 157 1.44 -5.96 -6.96
N LEU A 158 1.07 -7.13 -6.43
CA LEU A 158 -0.26 -7.39 -5.88
C LEU A 158 -0.65 -6.36 -4.80
N GLY A 159 0.29 -6.08 -3.88
CA GLY A 159 0.12 -5.09 -2.82
C GLY A 159 -0.09 -3.63 -3.26
N GLN A 160 0.14 -3.30 -4.54
CA GLN A 160 -0.07 -1.94 -5.05
C GLN A 160 -1.54 -1.58 -5.28
N LEU A 161 -2.48 -2.48 -5.04
CA LEU A 161 -3.90 -2.10 -5.12
C LEU A 161 -4.50 -1.87 -3.73
N PHE A 162 -3.75 -2.24 -2.68
CA PHE A 162 -4.12 -2.10 -1.28
C PHE A 162 -3.53 -0.87 -0.57
N SER A 163 -2.75 -0.03 -1.26
CA SER A 163 -2.37 1.23 -0.60
C SER A 163 -3.54 2.20 -0.63
N SER A 164 -3.71 2.87 0.49
CA SER A 164 -4.59 4.00 0.68
C SER A 164 -4.40 5.01 -0.47
N SER A 165 -5.49 5.32 -1.15
CA SER A 165 -5.51 6.17 -2.33
C SER A 165 -6.87 6.80 -2.53
N ARG A 166 -6.91 7.95 -3.20
CA ARG A 166 -8.14 8.60 -3.65
C ARG A 166 -8.37 8.28 -5.12
N GLU A 167 -9.49 7.65 -5.42
CA GLU A 167 -9.92 7.44 -6.80
C GLU A 167 -10.41 8.78 -7.37
N THR A 168 -9.95 9.11 -8.57
CA THR A 168 -10.29 10.38 -9.22
C THR A 168 -11.20 10.13 -10.41
N PHE A 169 -10.66 9.66 -11.52
CA PHE A 169 -11.39 9.51 -12.78
C PHE A 169 -11.02 8.20 -13.48
N SER A 170 -11.93 7.71 -14.32
CA SER A 170 -11.59 6.71 -15.32
C SER A 170 -10.98 7.42 -16.53
N VAL A 171 -9.82 6.96 -16.97
CA VAL A 171 -9.11 7.49 -18.15
C VAL A 171 -9.01 6.37 -19.16
N GLY A 172 -9.67 6.56 -20.31
CA GLY A 172 -9.68 5.58 -21.39
C GLY A 172 -8.29 5.38 -22.00
N SER A 173 -8.04 4.24 -22.63
CA SER A 173 -6.76 3.99 -23.30
C SER A 173 -6.50 4.94 -24.47
N ASP A 174 -7.55 5.44 -25.09
CA ASP A 174 -7.57 6.45 -26.14
C ASP A 174 -7.17 7.85 -25.63
N GLU A 175 -7.32 8.11 -24.33
CA GLU A 175 -6.93 9.37 -23.69
C GLU A 175 -5.50 9.34 -23.15
N ILE A 176 -4.79 8.23 -23.36
CA ILE A 176 -3.44 7.97 -22.87
C ILE A 176 -2.48 7.75 -24.03
N GLU A 177 -1.35 8.41 -23.95
CA GLU A 177 -0.24 8.18 -24.84
C GLU A 177 0.87 7.38 -24.13
N VAL A 178 1.42 6.35 -24.77
CA VAL A 178 2.61 5.67 -24.27
C VAL A 178 3.85 6.22 -24.96
N ILE A 179 4.62 7.05 -24.25
CA ILE A 179 5.83 7.69 -24.77
C ILE A 179 7.09 6.89 -24.39
N PRO A 180 8.16 6.93 -25.21
CA PRO A 180 9.41 6.22 -24.91
C PRO A 180 10.12 6.82 -23.71
N ASP A 181 10.81 6.01 -22.90
CA ASP A 181 11.68 6.54 -21.83
C ASP A 181 12.83 7.39 -22.37
N VAL A 182 13.15 8.49 -21.68
CA VAL A 182 14.32 9.33 -21.96
C VAL A 182 15.56 8.58 -21.49
N LYS A 183 16.38 8.15 -22.44
CA LYS A 183 17.59 7.38 -22.19
C LYS A 183 18.81 8.08 -22.77
N ILE A 184 19.91 8.07 -22.04
CA ILE A 184 21.21 8.56 -22.49
C ILE A 184 22.20 7.41 -22.34
N GLU A 185 23.13 7.31 -23.29
CA GLU A 185 24.23 6.35 -23.26
C GLU A 185 25.54 7.09 -23.05
N THR A 186 26.23 6.80 -21.95
CA THR A 186 27.53 7.42 -21.61
C THR A 186 28.48 6.31 -21.18
N GLY A 187 29.65 6.22 -21.81
CA GLY A 187 30.65 5.19 -21.48
C GLY A 187 30.15 3.75 -21.65
N GLY A 188 29.22 3.51 -22.59
CA GLY A 188 28.61 2.19 -22.84
C GLY A 188 27.52 1.79 -21.83
N ILE A 189 27.19 2.65 -20.86
CA ILE A 189 26.11 2.40 -19.89
C ILE A 189 24.87 3.20 -20.29
N LYS A 190 23.73 2.51 -20.39
CA LYS A 190 22.42 3.11 -20.68
C LYS A 190 21.74 3.53 -19.39
N TYR A 191 21.47 4.82 -19.24
CA TYR A 191 20.77 5.39 -18.10
C TYR A 191 19.37 5.84 -18.49
N CYS A 192 18.37 5.52 -17.67
CA CYS A 192 16.99 5.98 -17.84
C CYS A 192 16.75 7.21 -16.96
N PHE A 193 16.63 8.39 -17.57
CA PHE A 193 16.43 9.66 -16.86
C PHE A 193 14.96 9.94 -16.53
N SER A 194 14.04 9.20 -17.14
CA SER A 194 12.61 9.33 -16.92
C SER A 194 11.98 8.11 -16.22
N ASP A 195 12.76 7.32 -15.47
CA ASP A 195 12.22 6.15 -14.78
C ASP A 195 11.13 6.54 -13.79
N GLY A 196 9.91 6.07 -14.04
CA GLY A 196 8.79 6.27 -13.13
C GLY A 196 8.11 7.64 -13.24
N ILE A 197 8.42 8.46 -14.26
CA ILE A 197 7.76 9.76 -14.48
C ILE A 197 7.07 9.85 -15.85
N GLY A 198 5.79 10.22 -15.82
CA GLY A 198 4.96 10.55 -16.97
C GLY A 198 4.53 12.01 -16.97
N LYS A 199 3.54 12.33 -17.81
CA LYS A 199 3.00 13.68 -17.99
C LYS A 199 1.48 13.67 -17.78
N ILE A 200 0.95 14.80 -17.35
CA ILE A 200 -0.50 15.08 -17.25
C ILE A 200 -0.79 16.43 -17.90
N SER A 201 -1.90 16.55 -18.64
CA SER A 201 -2.27 17.82 -19.27
C SER A 201 -2.70 18.84 -18.21
N PRO A 202 -2.58 20.16 -18.47
CA PRO A 202 -3.01 21.17 -17.52
C PRO A 202 -4.49 21.07 -17.18
N GLU A 203 -5.36 20.89 -18.19
CA GLU A 203 -6.81 20.82 -17.92
C GLU A 203 -7.15 19.59 -17.08
N PHE A 204 -6.52 18.44 -17.36
CA PHE A 204 -6.78 17.23 -16.59
C PHE A 204 -6.21 17.32 -15.17
N ALA A 205 -5.05 17.96 -14.99
CA ALA A 205 -4.48 18.21 -13.68
C ALA A 205 -5.39 19.07 -12.79
N GLU A 206 -6.03 20.10 -13.34
CA GLU A 206 -7.00 20.94 -12.61
C GLU A 206 -8.24 20.17 -12.19
N ILE A 207 -8.75 19.31 -13.08
CA ILE A 207 -9.89 18.45 -12.79
C ILE A 207 -9.56 17.44 -11.67
N VAL A 208 -8.37 16.82 -11.75
CA VAL A 208 -7.84 15.92 -10.72
C VAL A 208 -7.62 16.64 -9.38
N ALA A 209 -7.10 17.87 -9.39
CA ALA A 209 -6.88 18.66 -8.19
C ALA A 209 -8.20 18.99 -7.48
N ARG A 210 -9.22 19.42 -8.23
CA ARG A 210 -10.56 19.68 -7.71
C ARG A 210 -11.20 18.43 -7.10
N LYS A 211 -11.11 17.27 -7.77
CA LYS A 211 -11.63 16.00 -7.22
C LYS A 211 -10.88 15.56 -5.96
N CYS A 212 -9.59 15.92 -5.83
CA CYS A 212 -8.82 15.72 -4.61
C CYS A 212 -9.16 16.73 -3.49
N GLY A 213 -10.04 17.71 -3.73
CA GLY A 213 -10.39 18.77 -2.77
C GLY A 213 -9.30 19.84 -2.62
N LEU A 214 -8.47 20.05 -3.63
CA LEU A 214 -7.39 21.04 -3.60
C LEU A 214 -7.88 22.39 -4.14
N SER A 215 -7.46 23.48 -3.48
CA SER A 215 -7.77 24.85 -3.89
C SER A 215 -6.91 25.34 -5.07
N SER A 216 -5.74 24.73 -5.27
CA SER A 216 -4.83 25.02 -6.38
C SER A 216 -4.33 23.73 -7.02
N THR A 217 -3.95 23.82 -8.28
CA THR A 217 -3.45 22.69 -9.05
C THR A 217 -1.97 22.47 -8.77
N PRO A 218 -1.58 21.33 -8.17
CA PRO A 218 -0.18 21.00 -7.95
C PRO A 218 0.51 20.64 -9.27
N SER A 219 1.82 20.89 -9.35
CA SER A 219 2.63 20.64 -10.55
C SER A 219 2.90 19.15 -10.80
N ALA A 220 2.73 18.29 -9.78
CA ALA A 220 2.94 16.86 -9.92
C ALA A 220 2.04 16.02 -8.99
N PHE A 221 1.70 14.82 -9.45
CA PHE A 221 0.88 13.85 -8.72
C PHE A 221 1.58 12.50 -8.69
N GLN A 222 1.58 11.84 -7.53
CA GLN A 222 1.92 10.43 -7.42
C GLN A 222 0.67 9.61 -7.73
N ILE A 223 0.75 8.78 -8.76
CA ILE A 223 -0.42 8.09 -9.32
C ILE A 223 -0.28 6.56 -9.33
N ARG A 224 -1.43 5.91 -9.40
CA ARG A 224 -1.59 4.53 -9.87
C ARG A 224 -2.67 4.50 -10.93
N TYR A 225 -2.39 3.86 -12.05
CA TYR A 225 -3.33 3.74 -13.16
C TYR A 225 -3.17 2.35 -13.76
N GLY A 226 -4.20 1.49 -13.69
CA GLY A 226 -4.05 0.08 -14.06
C GLY A 226 -2.82 -0.55 -13.38
N GLY A 227 -1.88 -1.06 -14.18
CA GLY A 227 -0.58 -1.57 -13.72
C GLY A 227 0.58 -0.55 -13.76
N TYR A 228 0.31 0.71 -14.12
CA TYR A 228 1.28 1.81 -14.06
C TYR A 228 1.40 2.37 -12.65
N LYS A 229 2.65 2.61 -12.23
CA LYS A 229 2.99 3.27 -10.98
C LYS A 229 4.09 4.29 -11.20
N GLY A 230 3.88 5.51 -10.72
CA GLY A 230 4.90 6.56 -10.80
C GLY A 230 4.39 7.92 -10.37
N VAL A 231 5.04 8.95 -10.90
CA VAL A 231 4.65 10.35 -10.78
C VAL A 231 4.26 10.86 -12.16
N VAL A 232 3.31 11.79 -12.25
CA VAL A 232 3.05 12.57 -13.46
C VAL A 232 3.23 14.05 -13.14
N ALA A 233 3.91 14.76 -14.03
CA ALA A 233 4.11 16.20 -13.93
C ALA A 233 3.28 16.92 -15.00
N VAL A 234 2.81 18.13 -14.67
CA VAL A 234 2.04 18.95 -15.61
C VAL A 234 2.94 19.34 -16.79
N ASP A 235 2.50 19.04 -18.00
CA ASP A 235 3.15 19.46 -19.23
C ASP A 235 2.20 20.39 -20.02
N PRO A 236 2.49 21.69 -20.12
CA PRO A 236 1.65 22.66 -20.83
C PRO A 236 1.43 22.36 -22.32
N THR A 237 2.27 21.51 -22.93
CA THR A 237 2.21 21.18 -24.35
C THR A 237 1.39 19.93 -24.64
N LEU A 238 0.92 19.24 -23.60
CA LEU A 238 0.27 17.96 -23.75
C LEU A 238 -1.23 18.09 -24.07
N SER A 239 -1.67 17.45 -25.16
CA SER A 239 -3.08 17.38 -25.57
C SER A 239 -3.84 16.20 -24.95
N ASN A 240 -3.18 15.03 -24.83
CA ASN A 240 -3.77 13.85 -24.19
C ASN A 240 -3.86 14.04 -22.67
N LYS A 241 -4.81 13.39 -22.00
CA LYS A 241 -4.94 13.52 -20.54
C LYS A 241 -3.67 13.08 -19.81
N LEU A 242 -3.07 11.97 -20.24
CA LEU A 242 -1.84 11.43 -19.66
C LEU A 242 -0.88 10.94 -20.74
N SER A 243 0.41 11.13 -20.53
CA SER A 243 1.45 10.37 -21.25
C SER A 243 2.25 9.53 -20.27
N LEU A 244 2.22 8.21 -20.43
CA LEU A 244 2.88 7.24 -19.56
C LEU A 244 4.07 6.58 -20.25
N ARG A 245 5.00 6.03 -19.48
CA ARG A 245 6.21 5.38 -20.01
C ARG A 245 6.24 3.89 -19.71
N LYS A 246 6.99 3.14 -20.52
CA LYS A 246 7.18 1.69 -20.30
C LYS A 246 7.83 1.41 -18.94
N SER A 247 8.77 2.24 -18.48
CA SER A 247 9.36 2.13 -17.15
C SER A 247 8.31 2.17 -16.02
N MET A 248 7.18 2.85 -16.20
CA MET A 248 6.12 2.96 -15.20
C MET A 248 5.22 1.72 -15.14
N LEU A 249 5.11 0.94 -16.22
CA LEU A 249 4.27 -0.27 -16.30
C LEU A 249 4.88 -1.41 -15.50
N LYS A 250 4.18 -1.88 -14.46
CA LYS A 250 4.68 -2.90 -13.53
C LYS A 250 4.06 -4.27 -13.71
N PHE A 251 2.86 -4.34 -14.27
CA PHE A 251 2.09 -5.53 -14.64
C PHE A 251 0.98 -5.11 -15.62
N ASN A 252 0.36 -6.04 -16.34
CA ASN A 252 -0.73 -5.70 -17.26
C ASN A 252 -2.07 -5.66 -16.49
N SER A 253 -2.95 -4.73 -16.81
CA SER A 253 -4.27 -4.62 -16.20
C SER A 253 -5.22 -3.90 -17.15
N GLN A 254 -6.48 -4.32 -17.18
CA GLN A 254 -7.54 -3.66 -17.96
C GLN A 254 -8.22 -2.51 -17.17
N ASN A 255 -7.75 -2.24 -15.95
CA ASN A 255 -8.35 -1.23 -15.09
C ASN A 255 -7.95 0.18 -15.55
N THR A 256 -8.94 1.00 -15.88
CA THR A 256 -8.80 2.38 -16.37
C THR A 256 -8.93 3.44 -15.29
N LYS A 257 -9.02 3.06 -14.00
CA LYS A 257 -9.16 4.01 -12.90
C LYS A 257 -7.84 4.63 -12.51
N LEU A 258 -7.80 5.96 -12.50
CA LEU A 258 -6.72 6.76 -11.96
C LEU A 258 -6.91 6.96 -10.45
N ASP A 259 -5.89 6.57 -9.70
CA ASP A 259 -5.79 6.86 -8.27
C ASP A 259 -4.67 7.86 -8.02
N VAL A 260 -4.96 8.88 -7.21
CA VAL A 260 -3.96 9.81 -6.68
C VAL A 260 -3.62 9.41 -5.24
N LEU A 261 -2.33 9.28 -4.97
CA LEU A 261 -1.82 8.93 -3.65
C LEU A 261 -1.33 10.16 -2.90
N LEU A 262 -0.55 10.99 -3.60
CA LEU A 262 0.06 12.21 -3.09
C LEU A 262 0.18 13.21 -4.23
N TRP A 263 0.48 14.45 -3.89
CA TRP A 263 0.73 15.54 -4.82
C TRP A 263 1.90 16.39 -4.32
N SER A 264 2.48 17.18 -5.22
CA SER A 264 3.55 18.11 -4.88
C SER A 264 3.05 19.13 -3.86
N ARG A 265 3.70 19.16 -2.69
CA ARG A 265 3.46 20.12 -1.62
C ARG A 265 4.72 20.25 -0.77
N TYR A 266 4.83 21.35 -0.04
CA TYR A 266 5.87 21.48 0.97
C TYR A 266 5.66 20.43 2.08
N LEU A 267 6.73 19.73 2.42
CA LEU A 267 6.76 18.79 3.54
C LEU A 267 7.90 19.20 4.46
N PRO A 268 7.69 19.25 5.78
CA PRO A 268 8.78 19.48 6.71
C PRO A 268 9.81 18.36 6.58
N CYS A 269 11.08 18.74 6.45
CA CYS A 269 12.20 17.82 6.37
C CYS A 269 12.98 17.86 7.68
N PHE A 270 13.31 16.69 8.21
CA PHE A 270 14.05 16.53 9.45
C PHE A 270 15.32 15.73 9.18
N LEU A 271 16.38 16.03 9.92
CA LEU A 271 17.59 15.23 9.90
C LEU A 271 17.32 13.94 10.69
N ASN A 272 17.36 12.80 10.01
CA ASN A 272 17.35 11.50 10.67
C ASN A 272 18.80 11.04 10.91
N ARG A 273 18.96 10.01 11.74
CA ARG A 273 20.28 9.48 12.10
C ARG A 273 21.12 9.08 10.89
N GLU A 274 20.49 8.51 9.86
CA GLU A 274 21.17 8.05 8.64
C GLU A 274 21.78 9.21 7.85
N LEU A 275 21.02 10.30 7.68
CA LEU A 275 21.50 11.52 7.03
C LEU A 275 22.60 12.20 7.84
N ILE A 276 22.48 12.23 9.17
CA ILE A 276 23.51 12.78 10.06
C ILE A 276 24.81 11.99 9.91
N THR A 277 24.74 10.65 9.94
CA THR A 277 25.91 9.79 9.74
C THR A 277 26.56 10.02 8.38
N LEU A 278 25.77 10.10 7.31
CA LEU A 278 26.30 10.38 5.97
C LEU A 278 27.02 11.73 5.91
N LEU A 279 26.38 12.78 6.41
CA LEU A 279 26.96 14.14 6.42
C LEU A 279 28.22 14.22 7.28
N SER A 280 28.24 13.54 8.43
CA SER A 280 29.43 13.45 9.30
C SER A 280 30.57 12.74 8.57
N THR A 281 30.31 11.63 7.85
CA THR A 281 31.34 10.96 7.02
C THR A 281 31.84 11.80 5.85
N LEU A 282 31.03 12.74 5.37
CA LEU A 282 31.42 13.72 4.34
C LEU A 282 32.12 14.96 4.93
N GLY A 283 32.37 14.99 6.24
CA GLY A 283 33.17 16.04 6.90
C GLY A 283 32.37 17.13 7.60
N VAL A 284 31.04 17.01 7.73
CA VAL A 284 30.25 17.95 8.55
C VAL A 284 30.53 17.68 10.02
N GLN A 285 31.05 18.68 10.74
CA GLN A 285 31.40 18.53 12.15
C GLN A 285 30.17 18.37 13.06
N ASP A 286 30.31 17.53 14.09
CA ASP A 286 29.19 17.13 14.96
C ASP A 286 28.49 18.30 15.67
N HIS A 287 29.26 19.34 16.06
CA HIS A 287 28.73 20.54 16.71
C HIS A 287 27.67 21.27 15.86
N VAL A 288 27.69 21.11 14.53
CA VAL A 288 26.68 21.69 13.62
C VAL A 288 25.33 21.03 13.83
N PHE A 289 25.30 19.71 14.04
CA PHE A 289 24.07 18.96 14.32
C PHE A 289 23.54 19.29 15.71
N GLU A 290 24.41 19.34 16.72
CA GLU A 290 24.05 19.71 18.10
C GLU A 290 23.44 21.12 18.15
N LYS A 291 24.04 22.10 17.46
CA LYS A 291 23.49 23.46 17.38
C LYS A 291 22.11 23.50 16.70
N LYS A 292 21.85 22.62 15.71
CA LYS A 292 20.53 22.51 15.07
C LYS A 292 19.51 21.84 16.00
N GLN A 293 19.92 20.84 16.77
CA GLN A 293 19.08 20.17 17.75
C GLN A 293 18.67 21.13 18.88
N ASN A 294 19.59 21.95 19.38
CA ASN A 294 19.33 22.92 20.44
C ASN A 294 18.50 24.14 19.98
N ARG A 295 18.24 24.29 18.68
CA ARG A 295 17.44 25.38 18.08
C ARG A 295 16.01 24.96 17.72
N GLN A 296 15.67 23.67 17.86
CA GLN A 296 14.30 23.17 17.74
C GLN A 296 13.60 23.24 19.09
#